data_AF-A0AAQ3S1V4-F1
#
_entry.id   AF-A0AAQ3S1V4-F1
#
_cell.length_a   1.000
_cell.length_b   1.000
_cell.length_c   1.000
_cell.angle_alpha   90.00
_cell.angle_beta   90.00
_cell.angle_gamma   90.00
#
_symmetry.space_group_name_H-M   'P 1'
#
loop_
_entity.id
_entity.type
_entity.pdbx_description
1 polymer ?
#
loop_
_entity_poly.entity_id
_entity_poly.type
_entity_poly.pdbx_seq_one_letter_code
_entity_poly.pdbx_strand_id
1 'polypeptide(L)'
;MLSTWRDDEKNRDCCKWKGIQCDHQTGHVTILRLRGSDTQYLSGSVNITSLFPLQNIQHLDLSNNYFIGSHIPELMSSLTNLRYLNLFCSFFGGSIPTQLGSLTHLLSLDLSHNY
;
A
#
# COMPACT_ATOMS: atom_id res chain seq x y z
N MET A 1 11.05 7.26 -5.16
CA MET A 1 10.44 6.00 -4.72
C MET A 1 10.22 5.04 -5.87
N LEU A 2 9.63 5.50 -6.98
CA LEU A 2 9.25 4.68 -8.13
C LEU A 2 10.30 4.62 -9.26
N SER A 3 11.56 4.99 -9.01
CA SER A 3 12.58 5.17 -10.06
C SER A 3 12.93 3.88 -10.83
N THR A 4 12.68 2.72 -10.22
CA THR A 4 12.89 1.39 -10.81
C THR A 4 11.63 0.82 -11.47
N TRP A 5 10.48 1.50 -11.39
CA TRP A 5 9.23 1.02 -11.96
C TRP A 5 9.19 1.46 -13.42
N ARG A 6 9.69 0.61 -14.31
CA ARG A 6 9.77 0.92 -15.75
C ARG A 6 9.21 -0.23 -16.55
N ASP A 7 8.25 0.08 -17.41
CA ASP A 7 7.72 -0.87 -18.38
C ASP A 7 8.50 -0.76 -19.69
N ASP A 8 9.77 -1.20 -19.65
CA ASP A 8 10.63 -1.32 -20.82
C ASP A 8 11.06 -2.78 -21.02
N GLU A 9 11.57 -3.11 -22.20
CA GLU A 9 11.94 -4.50 -22.56
C GLU A 9 12.90 -5.18 -21.58
N LYS A 10 13.66 -4.40 -20.80
CA LYS A 10 14.65 -4.92 -19.85
C LYS A 10 14.11 -5.02 -18.42
N ASN A 11 12.94 -4.46 -18.13
CA ASN A 11 12.45 -4.30 -16.75
C ASN A 11 10.94 -4.58 -16.56
N ARG A 12 10.36 -5.44 -17.40
CA ARG A 12 8.94 -5.87 -17.25
C ARG A 12 8.65 -6.72 -16.00
N ASP A 13 9.69 -7.25 -15.37
CA ASP A 13 9.56 -8.05 -14.14
C ASP A 13 9.42 -7.14 -12.92
N CYS A 14 8.18 -6.92 -12.49
CA CYS A 14 7.88 -6.07 -11.34
C CYS A 14 8.48 -6.56 -10.02
N CYS A 15 8.84 -7.85 -9.91
CA CYS A 15 9.48 -8.40 -8.72
C CYS A 15 10.90 -7.88 -8.50
N LYS A 16 11.49 -7.22 -9.51
CA LYS A 16 12.77 -6.51 -9.41
C LYS A 16 12.62 -5.05 -9.03
N TRP A 17 11.40 -4.52 -9.00
CA TRP A 17 11.16 -3.13 -8.70
C TRP A 17 11.33 -2.87 -7.20
N LYS A 18 12.03 -1.78 -6.85
CA LYS A 18 12.20 -1.34 -5.47
C LYS A 18 10.83 -1.20 -4.80
N GLY A 19 10.72 -1.80 -3.62
CA GLY A 19 9.50 -1.80 -2.82
C GLY A 19 8.54 -2.95 -3.11
N ILE A 20 8.76 -3.73 -4.18
CA ILE A 20 7.96 -4.92 -4.47
C ILE A 20 8.71 -6.17 -4.00
N GLN A 21 7.99 -7.07 -3.34
CA GLN A 21 8.43 -8.46 -3.14
C GLN A 21 7.34 -9.40 -3.66
N CYS A 22 7.77 -10.40 -4.40
CA CYS A 22 6.90 -11.45 -4.90
C CYS A 22 7.13 -12.75 -4.14
N ASP A 23 6.10 -13.58 -4.10
CA ASP A 23 6.22 -14.97 -3.70
C ASP A 23 7.11 -15.74 -4.69
N HIS A 24 8.04 -16.54 -4.18
CA HIS A 24 9.05 -17.21 -5.01
C HIS A 24 8.50 -18.41 -5.80
N GLN A 25 7.33 -18.94 -5.42
CA GLN A 25 6.72 -20.10 -6.07
C GLN A 25 5.69 -19.68 -7.12
N THR A 26 4.87 -18.68 -6.79
CA THR A 26 3.72 -18.25 -7.60
C THR A 26 4.01 -16.98 -8.41
N GLY A 27 5.03 -16.20 -8.04
CA GLY A 27 5.34 -14.91 -8.66
C GLY A 27 4.36 -13.79 -8.29
N HIS A 28 3.36 -14.03 -7.45
CA HIS A 28 2.41 -13.00 -7.04
C HIS A 28 3.07 -11.99 -6.09
N VAL A 29 2.73 -10.71 -6.23
CA VAL A 29 3.17 -9.66 -5.32
C VAL A 29 2.58 -9.89 -3.93
N THR A 30 3.45 -10.05 -2.93
CA THR A 30 3.07 -10.24 -1.52
C THR A 30 3.39 -9.02 -0.67
N ILE A 31 4.34 -8.19 -1.09
CA ILE A 31 4.70 -6.98 -0.37
C ILE A 31 4.79 -5.80 -1.34
N LEU A 32 4.13 -4.70 -0.96
CA LEU A 32 4.24 -3.41 -1.61
C LEU A 32 4.61 -2.34 -0.58
N ARG A 33 5.83 -1.82 -0.68
CA ARG A 33 6.37 -0.74 0.15
C ARG A 33 6.58 0.51 -0.68
N LEU A 34 5.73 1.48 -0.41
CA LEU A 34 5.71 2.81 -1.00
C LEU A 34 5.83 3.87 0.11
N ARG A 35 6.70 3.61 1.08
CA ARG A 35 7.01 4.56 2.15
C ARG A 35 7.69 5.80 1.59
N GLY A 36 7.12 6.96 1.86
CA GLY A 36 7.70 8.23 1.47
C GLY A 36 8.90 8.66 2.32
N SER A 37 9.62 9.65 1.81
CA SER A 37 10.76 10.32 2.45
C SER A 37 10.69 11.82 2.21
N ASP A 38 11.58 12.57 2.86
CA ASP A 38 11.66 14.05 2.76
C ASP A 38 11.76 14.58 1.33
N THR A 39 12.31 13.77 0.41
CA THR A 39 12.52 14.16 -0.99
C THR A 39 11.62 13.42 -1.98
N GLN A 40 10.93 12.36 -1.55
CA GLN A 40 10.16 11.48 -2.43
C GLN A 40 8.95 10.92 -1.70
N TYR A 41 7.78 11.47 -1.97
CA TYR A 41 6.51 11.04 -1.40
C TYR A 41 5.43 11.00 -2.48
N LEU A 42 4.40 10.19 -2.24
CA LEU A 42 3.15 10.24 -2.98
C LEU A 42 2.27 11.33 -2.40
N SER A 43 1.46 11.97 -3.23
CA SER A 43 0.50 12.97 -2.80
C SER A 43 -0.83 12.81 -3.53
N GLY A 44 -1.87 13.49 -3.04
CA GLY A 44 -3.22 13.37 -3.56
C GLY A 44 -4.01 12.27 -2.87
N SER A 45 -4.88 11.58 -3.60
CA SER A 45 -5.73 10.51 -3.04
C SER A 45 -5.21 9.12 -3.42
N VAL A 46 -5.42 8.15 -2.52
CA VAL A 46 -5.10 6.75 -2.80
C VAL A 46 -6.20 6.12 -3.64
N ASN A 47 -5.93 5.84 -4.91
CA ASN A 47 -6.81 5.05 -5.75
C ASN A 47 -6.59 3.54 -5.51
N ILE A 48 -7.27 3.01 -4.50
CA ILE A 48 -7.11 1.61 -4.08
C ILE A 48 -7.56 0.60 -5.15
N THR A 49 -8.42 0.99 -6.08
CA THR A 49 -8.90 0.09 -7.15
C THR A 49 -7.78 -0.36 -8.08
N SER A 50 -6.73 0.45 -8.23
CA SER A 50 -5.53 0.08 -8.98
C SER A 50 -4.76 -1.10 -8.37
N LEU A 51 -4.95 -1.39 -7.07
CA LEU A 51 -4.31 -2.50 -6.37
C LEU A 51 -5.16 -3.78 -6.39
N PHE A 52 -6.36 -3.76 -6.96
CA PHE A 52 -7.23 -4.95 -7.02
C PHE A 52 -6.61 -6.16 -7.71
N PRO A 53 -5.73 -6.05 -8.71
CA PRO A 53 -5.04 -7.21 -9.25
C PRO A 53 -4.08 -7.89 -8.25
N LEU A 54 -3.68 -7.19 -7.19
CA LEU A 54 -2.68 -7.63 -6.21
C LEU A 54 -3.33 -8.32 -5.00
N GLN A 55 -4.25 -9.26 -5.25
CA GLN A 55 -5.06 -9.94 -4.23
C GLN A 55 -4.24 -10.71 -3.18
N ASN A 56 -3.00 -11.08 -3.51
CA ASN A 56 -2.09 -11.81 -2.62
C ASN A 56 -1.21 -10.89 -1.76
N ILE A 57 -1.40 -9.57 -1.80
CA ILE A 57 -0.67 -8.66 -0.92
C ILE A 57 -0.95 -8.99 0.55
N GLN A 58 0.14 -9.14 1.30
CA GLN A 58 0.14 -9.38 2.74
C GLN A 58 0.70 -8.18 3.51
N HIS A 59 1.54 -7.35 2.88
CA HIS A 59 2.14 -6.18 3.50
C HIS A 59 2.02 -4.96 2.59
N LEU A 60 1.28 -3.96 3.04
CA LEU A 60 1.13 -2.68 2.36
C LEU A 60 1.66 -1.57 3.27
N ASP A 61 2.73 -0.90 2.83
CA ASP A 61 3.31 0.25 3.52
C ASP A 61 3.16 1.50 2.65
N LEU A 62 2.29 2.41 3.08
CA LEU A 62 2.07 3.73 2.48
C LEU A 62 2.44 4.84 3.48
N SER A 63 3.27 4.55 4.48
CA SER A 63 3.68 5.51 5.51
C SER A 63 4.48 6.68 4.95
N ASN A 64 4.52 7.80 5.68
CA ASN A 64 5.27 9.01 5.31
C ASN A 64 4.93 9.58 3.93
N ASN A 65 3.68 9.43 3.47
CA ASN A 65 3.20 10.05 2.24
C ASN A 65 2.32 11.28 2.54
N TYR A 66 1.96 12.03 1.52
CA TYR A 66 1.25 13.30 1.68
C TYR A 66 -0.19 13.21 1.14
N PHE A 67 -1.03 12.39 1.79
CA PHE A 67 -2.42 12.17 1.37
C PHE A 67 -3.41 13.15 2.04
N ILE A 68 -2.98 14.41 2.18
CA ILE A 68 -3.60 15.46 2.98
C ILE A 68 -5.15 15.49 2.95
N GLY A 69 -5.75 15.17 4.10
CA GLY A 69 -7.20 15.23 4.32
C GLY A 69 -8.02 14.20 3.52
N SER A 70 -7.37 13.33 2.77
CA SER A 70 -8.06 12.22 2.11
C SER A 70 -8.51 11.19 3.14
N HIS A 71 -9.62 10.52 2.85
CA HIS A 71 -10.12 9.44 3.70
C HIS A 71 -9.40 8.14 3.36
N ILE A 72 -9.21 7.28 4.35
CA ILE A 72 -8.80 5.89 4.10
C ILE A 72 -9.91 5.22 3.26
N PRO A 73 -9.63 4.68 2.07
CA PRO A 73 -10.66 4.09 1.22
C PRO A 73 -11.27 2.84 1.87
N GLU A 74 -12.61 2.77 1.96
CA GLU A 74 -13.31 1.58 2.48
C GLU A 74 -12.93 0.31 1.71
N LEU A 75 -12.76 0.46 0.40
CA LEU A 75 -12.37 -0.61 -0.53
C LEU A 75 -10.99 -1.22 -0.23
N MET A 76 -10.19 -0.63 0.66
CA MET A 76 -8.96 -1.25 1.17
C MET A 76 -9.25 -2.57 1.89
N SER A 77 -10.47 -2.76 2.38
CA SER A 77 -10.94 -4.01 2.97
C SER A 77 -11.01 -5.19 1.99
N SER A 78 -10.97 -4.92 0.68
CA SER A 78 -10.95 -5.97 -0.36
C SER A 78 -9.63 -6.73 -0.45
N LEU A 79 -8.54 -6.18 0.10
CA LEU A 79 -7.23 -6.83 0.16
C LEU A 79 -7.20 -7.82 1.34
N THR A 80 -8.05 -8.85 1.25
CA THR A 80 -8.39 -9.78 2.35
C THR A 80 -7.21 -10.60 2.90
N ASN A 81 -6.10 -10.67 2.16
CA ASN A 81 -4.86 -11.33 2.57
C ASN A 81 -3.90 -10.42 3.36
N LEU A 82 -4.25 -9.15 3.56
CA LEU A 82 -3.42 -8.22 4.33
C LEU A 82 -3.18 -8.73 5.75
N ARG A 83 -1.89 -8.75 6.12
CA ARG A 83 -1.39 -9.02 7.47
C ARG A 83 -0.81 -7.76 8.12
N TYR A 84 -0.28 -6.86 7.32
CA TYR A 84 0.34 -5.63 7.80
C TYR A 84 -0.10 -4.45 6.92
N LEU A 85 -0.75 -3.47 7.53
CA LEU A 85 -1.13 -2.21 6.90
C LEU A 85 -0.50 -1.05 7.67
N ASN A 86 0.38 -0.30 7.01
CA ASN A 86 1.04 0.86 7.59
C ASN A 86 0.67 2.13 6.84
N LEU A 87 -0.09 3.00 7.51
CA LEU A 87 -0.50 4.33 7.06
C LEU A 87 0.05 5.44 7.98
N PHE A 88 1.10 5.14 8.75
CA PHE A 88 1.76 6.06 9.67
C PHE A 88 2.15 7.37 8.98
N CYS A 89 1.82 8.51 9.62
CA CYS A 89 2.27 9.84 9.20
C CYS A 89 1.97 10.11 7.71
N SER A 90 0.75 9.78 7.28
CA SER A 90 0.34 9.89 5.88
C SER A 90 -0.71 10.97 5.62
N PHE A 91 -1.04 11.77 6.65
CA PHE A 91 -1.97 12.89 6.59
C PHE A 91 -3.39 12.49 6.13
N PHE A 92 -3.81 11.24 6.38
CA PHE A 92 -5.21 10.86 6.22
C PHE A 92 -6.08 11.63 7.22
N GLY A 93 -7.31 11.91 6.81
CA GLY A 93 -8.32 12.58 7.62
C GLY A 93 -9.61 11.77 7.73
N GLY A 94 -10.49 12.20 8.62
CA GLY A 94 -11.84 11.66 8.74
C GLY A 94 -11.91 10.38 9.57
N SER A 95 -13.05 9.69 9.50
CA SER A 95 -13.27 8.48 10.31
C SER A 95 -12.54 7.27 9.76
N ILE A 96 -12.02 6.42 10.65
CA ILE A 96 -11.50 5.10 10.28
C ILE A 96 -12.66 4.26 9.72
N PRO A 97 -12.57 3.72 8.47
CA PRO A 97 -13.62 2.90 7.90
C PRO A 97 -13.84 1.62 8.71
N THR A 98 -15.08 1.37 9.12
CA THR A 98 -15.46 0.14 9.84
C THR A 98 -15.19 -1.12 9.02
N GLN A 99 -15.16 -1.00 7.69
CA GLN A 99 -14.86 -2.04 6.72
C GLN A 99 -13.46 -2.62 6.90
N LEU A 100 -12.50 -1.86 7.45
CA LEU A 100 -11.19 -2.40 7.82
C LEU A 100 -11.30 -3.56 8.81
N GLY A 101 -12.37 -3.62 9.61
CA GLY A 101 -12.66 -4.75 10.51
C GLY A 101 -12.91 -6.08 9.80
N SER A 102 -13.14 -6.09 8.48
CA SER A 102 -13.26 -7.32 7.69
C SER A 102 -11.92 -7.95 7.30
N LEU A 103 -10.80 -7.25 7.52
CA LEU A 103 -9.44 -7.76 7.29
C LEU A 103 -9.04 -8.75 8.40
N THR A 104 -9.65 -9.93 8.40
CA THR A 104 -9.51 -10.95 9.46
C THR A 104 -8.10 -11.54 9.60
N HIS A 105 -7.24 -11.39 8.58
CA HIS A 105 -5.84 -11.80 8.63
C HIS A 105 -4.89 -10.72 9.15
N LEU A 106 -5.39 -9.51 9.45
CA LEU A 106 -4.58 -8.37 9.83
C LEU A 106 -3.96 -8.59 11.22
N LEU A 107 -2.64 -8.56 11.27
CA LEU A 107 -1.83 -8.71 12.49
C LEU A 107 -1.39 -7.36 13.04
N SER A 108 -1.24 -6.36 12.17
CA SER A 108 -0.80 -5.01 12.53
C SER A 108 -1.47 -3.97 11.65
N LEU A 109 -2.00 -2.93 12.29
CA LEU A 109 -2.57 -1.75 11.69
C LEU A 109 -1.95 -0.51 12.34
N ASP A 110 -1.15 0.24 11.59
CA ASP A 110 -0.59 1.52 12.06
C ASP A 110 -1.30 2.68 11.36
N LEU A 111 -2.08 3.42 12.14
CA LEU A 111 -2.78 4.64 11.73
C LEU A 111 -2.27 5.87 12.47
N SER A 112 -1.19 5.76 13.24
CA SER A 112 -0.72 6.85 14.08
C SER A 112 -0.24 8.04 13.24
N HIS A 113 -0.34 9.25 13.81
CA HIS A 113 -0.03 10.51 13.13
C HIS A 113 -0.88 10.80 11.88
N ASN A 114 -2.18 10.52 11.95
CA ASN A 114 -3.22 10.98 11.03
C ASN A 114 -4.27 11.83 11.79
N TYR A 115 -5.18 12.52 11.08
CA TYR A 115 -6.10 13.54 11.63
C TYR A 115 -7.55 13.09 11.73
#